data_AF-A0A522WPX6-F1
#
_entry.id   AF-A0A522WPX6-F1
#
_cell.length_a   1.000
_cell.length_b   1.000
_cell.length_c   1.000
_cell.angle_alpha   90.00
_cell.angle_beta   90.00
_cell.angle_gamma   90.00
#
_symmetry.space_group_name_H-M   'P 1'
#
loop_
_entity.id
_entity.type
_entity.pdbx_description
1 polymer ?
#
loop_
_entity_poly.entity_id
_entity_poly.type
_entity_poly.pdbx_seq_one_letter_code
_entity_poly.pdbx_strand_id
1 'polypeptide(L)'
;MGQNYLIDLVSGFFGSKREIEARTSPRAYVVSNPDGLTGVARYLKSQEVVPVLSGVERYLKNLEEILVANEAADFLVSQEVSAVSGGVVHLESEQVLIANEVDQDRENQKEVVVSSSVARYLDKLEQFPVSSVSKYMARQAIIAKKAPKISGVARYVSKHASVVKKIPTSSSVAKYVENQAKSPVITSVSKYLMKQTISARRTAAATGVAKYLEDESIATRKAAAAAIVARYLEEQRIFAKQQEQEKEKEEQLAIEKDMEKAKERAVAAAAATGVARYLEEQAILAKEKPPVSGVAKYVAKQILSRKEAPVLSGVAKYIVRQEKNVKEAPVVSGVSKYMEREAMAAKKMPKISGVAKYMEKQAVLPVASGVSKYVTRQMISARVNPEKV
;
A
#
# COMPACT_ATOMS: atom_id res chain seq x y z
N MET A 1 52.92 1.12 44.21
CA MET A 1 52.16 0.02 43.57
C MET A 1 51.29 0.64 42.49
N GLY A 2 51.84 0.80 41.28
CA GLY A 2 51.30 1.64 40.21
C GLY A 2 50.39 0.89 39.23
N GLN A 3 49.35 1.59 38.77
CA GLN A 3 48.21 1.11 37.98
C GLN A 3 48.48 0.99 36.47
N ASN A 4 49.62 0.43 36.04
CA ASN A 4 49.98 0.42 34.61
C ASN A 4 50.04 -0.98 33.96
N TYR A 5 49.60 -2.04 34.63
CA TYR A 5 49.70 -3.41 34.08
C TYR A 5 48.56 -3.83 33.14
N LEU A 6 47.52 -3.00 32.95
CA LEU A 6 46.35 -3.38 32.12
C LEU A 6 46.50 -3.00 30.64
N ILE A 7 47.43 -2.11 30.28
CA ILE A 7 47.60 -1.63 28.90
C ILE A 7 48.49 -2.56 28.06
N ASP A 8 49.36 -3.35 28.68
CA ASP A 8 50.25 -4.28 27.97
C ASP A 8 49.59 -5.60 27.56
N LEU A 9 48.41 -5.95 28.12
CA LEU A 9 47.74 -7.21 27.78
C LEU A 9 46.89 -7.14 26.50
N VAL A 10 46.42 -5.95 26.11
CA VAL A 10 45.57 -5.77 24.91
C VAL A 10 46.40 -5.51 23.65
N SER A 11 47.68 -5.17 23.81
CA SER A 11 48.61 -4.91 22.70
C SER A 11 49.15 -6.19 22.03
N GLY A 12 48.81 -7.37 22.54
CA GLY A 12 49.28 -8.67 22.04
C GLY A 12 48.48 -9.29 20.89
N PHE A 13 47.36 -8.69 20.45
CA PHE A 13 46.47 -9.30 19.45
C PHE A 13 46.46 -8.62 18.08
N PHE A 14 47.10 -7.46 17.93
CA PHE A 14 47.25 -6.79 16.63
C PHE A 14 48.73 -6.62 16.28
N GLY A 15 49.24 -7.57 15.50
CA GLY A 15 50.27 -7.32 14.50
C GLY A 15 51.64 -6.91 15.02
N SER A 16 52.50 -7.91 15.18
CA SER A 16 53.96 -7.80 15.15
C SER A 16 54.44 -6.75 14.12
N LYS A 17 55.11 -5.70 14.62
CA LYS A 17 55.95 -4.81 13.82
C LYS A 17 56.97 -5.67 13.06
N ARG A 18 56.82 -5.79 11.74
CA ARG A 18 57.92 -6.23 10.89
C ARG A 18 58.91 -5.08 10.81
N GLU A 19 60.15 -5.40 11.15
CA GLU A 19 61.32 -4.55 10.96
C GLU A 19 61.39 -4.10 9.49
N ILE A 20 61.54 -2.80 9.33
CA ILE A 20 61.79 -2.16 8.03
C ILE A 20 63.27 -2.35 7.75
N GLU A 21 63.61 -3.45 7.07
CA GLU A 21 64.87 -3.53 6.32
C GLU A 21 64.81 -2.49 5.20
N ALA A 22 65.72 -1.52 5.24
CA ALA A 22 65.95 -0.58 4.15
C ALA A 22 66.56 -1.34 2.95
N ARG A 23 65.70 -1.94 2.13
CA ARG A 23 66.06 -2.41 0.81
C ARG A 23 65.88 -1.28 -0.19
N THR A 24 67.00 -0.90 -0.79
CA THR A 24 67.13 -0.01 -1.93
C THR A 24 66.19 -0.44 -3.06
N SER A 25 65.22 0.43 -3.37
CA SER A 25 64.26 0.21 -4.45
C SER A 25 64.97 0.25 -5.82
N PRO A 26 64.72 -0.72 -6.71
CA PRO A 26 65.08 -0.59 -8.11
C PRO A 26 64.19 0.47 -8.77
N ARG A 27 64.86 1.32 -9.54
CA ARG A 27 64.38 2.09 -10.70
C ARG A 27 62.91 1.87 -11.06
N ALA A 28 62.07 2.85 -10.72
CA ALA A 28 60.67 2.91 -11.13
C ALA A 28 60.59 2.95 -12.66
N TYR A 29 60.19 1.83 -13.27
CA TYR A 29 59.60 1.87 -14.60
C TYR A 29 58.22 2.49 -14.46
N VAL A 30 58.05 3.65 -15.09
CA VAL A 30 56.74 4.27 -15.33
C VAL A 30 55.99 3.32 -16.26
N VAL A 31 55.24 2.39 -15.68
CA VAL A 31 54.21 1.64 -16.39
C VAL A 31 53.07 2.63 -16.60
N SER A 32 53.08 3.25 -17.78
CA SER A 32 51.99 4.06 -18.28
C SER A 32 50.75 3.16 -18.42
N ASN A 33 49.91 3.15 -17.40
CA ASN A 33 48.57 2.59 -17.54
C ASN A 33 47.82 3.45 -18.57
N PRO A 34 47.03 2.85 -19.48
CA PRO A 34 46.39 3.56 -20.59
C PRO A 34 45.40 4.65 -20.13
N ASP A 35 44.99 4.64 -18.86
CA ASP A 35 43.97 5.55 -18.36
C ASP A 35 44.49 6.98 -18.10
N GLY A 36 45.81 7.22 -18.08
CA GLY A 36 46.38 8.57 -17.91
C GLY A 36 46.06 9.29 -16.59
N LEU A 37 45.35 8.62 -15.65
CA LEU A 37 44.86 9.25 -14.42
C LEU A 37 45.99 9.39 -13.38
N THR A 38 46.23 10.65 -13.00
CA THR A 38 47.15 11.03 -11.90
C THR A 38 46.71 10.40 -10.58
N GLY A 39 47.63 10.22 -9.63
CA GLY A 39 47.34 9.56 -8.35
C GLY A 39 46.18 10.23 -7.57
N VAL A 40 46.02 11.55 -7.73
CA VAL A 40 44.92 12.32 -7.13
C VAL A 40 43.57 12.01 -7.79
N ALA A 41 43.53 11.89 -9.12
CA ALA A 41 42.31 11.52 -9.83
C ALA A 41 41.84 10.10 -9.46
N ARG A 42 42.78 9.20 -9.18
CA ARG A 42 42.46 7.88 -8.63
C ARG A 42 41.88 7.94 -7.22
N TYR A 43 42.45 8.78 -6.35
CA TYR A 43 41.93 8.94 -4.99
C TYR A 43 40.52 9.52 -4.98
N LEU A 44 40.25 10.55 -5.80
CA LEU A 44 38.91 11.14 -5.94
C LEU A 44 37.90 10.13 -6.54
N LYS A 45 38.30 9.35 -7.55
CA LYS A 45 37.45 8.28 -8.10
C LYS A 45 37.20 7.15 -7.10
N SER A 46 38.10 6.91 -6.15
CA SER A 46 37.86 5.98 -5.04
C SER A 46 37.03 6.57 -3.90
N GLN A 47 36.91 7.90 -3.82
CA GLN A 47 36.04 8.60 -2.87
C GLN A 47 34.64 8.90 -3.42
N GLU A 48 34.42 8.76 -4.74
CA GLU A 48 33.08 8.56 -5.27
C GLU A 48 32.54 7.26 -4.67
N VAL A 49 31.80 7.41 -3.57
CA VAL A 49 31.01 6.35 -2.96
C VAL A 49 29.98 5.96 -4.00
N VAL A 50 30.34 5.02 -4.88
CA VAL A 50 29.38 4.32 -5.70
C VAL A 50 28.37 3.74 -4.70
N PRO A 51 27.10 4.17 -4.73
CA PRO A 51 26.11 3.63 -3.82
C PRO A 51 26.18 2.12 -3.99
N VAL A 52 26.46 1.41 -2.90
CA VAL A 52 26.48 -0.05 -2.91
C VAL A 52 25.04 -0.45 -3.15
N LEU A 53 24.69 -0.55 -4.43
CA LEU A 53 23.34 -0.88 -4.86
C LEU A 53 22.98 -2.18 -4.16
N SER A 54 21.87 -2.13 -3.42
CA SER A 54 21.34 -3.30 -2.74
C SER A 54 21.16 -4.42 -3.77
N GLY A 55 21.20 -5.68 -3.32
CA GLY A 55 21.02 -6.82 -4.24
C GLY A 55 19.75 -6.70 -5.10
N VAL A 56 18.73 -6.02 -4.57
CA VAL A 56 17.47 -5.71 -5.25
C VAL A 56 17.66 -4.68 -6.36
N GLU A 57 18.35 -3.57 -6.10
CA GLU A 57 18.62 -2.55 -7.13
C GLU A 57 19.49 -3.09 -8.28
N ARG A 58 20.46 -3.97 -7.98
CA ARG A 58 21.23 -4.64 -9.03
C ARG A 58 20.36 -5.55 -9.89
N TYR A 59 19.38 -6.22 -9.29
CA TYR A 59 18.47 -7.08 -10.02
C TYR A 59 17.53 -6.27 -10.93
N LEU A 60 16.99 -5.16 -10.43
CA LEU A 60 16.15 -4.26 -11.22
C LEU A 60 16.90 -3.61 -12.38
N LYS A 61 18.13 -3.15 -12.15
CA LYS A 61 18.95 -2.57 -13.21
C LYS A 61 19.32 -3.58 -14.30
N ASN A 62 19.58 -4.83 -13.92
CA ASN A 62 19.84 -5.91 -14.86
C ASN A 62 18.56 -6.31 -15.63
N LEU A 63 17.38 -6.23 -15.01
CA LEU A 63 16.10 -6.40 -15.71
C LEU A 63 15.83 -5.29 -16.72
N GLU A 64 16.09 -4.04 -16.37
CA GLU A 64 15.98 -2.90 -17.31
C GLU A 64 16.94 -3.06 -18.48
N GLU A 65 18.18 -3.47 -18.24
CA GLU A 65 19.18 -3.68 -19.30
C GLU A 65 18.77 -4.82 -20.26
N ILE A 66 18.13 -5.88 -19.74
CA ILE A 66 17.55 -6.96 -20.56
C ILE A 66 16.34 -6.47 -21.37
N LEU A 67 15.50 -5.59 -20.82
CA LEU A 67 14.35 -5.03 -21.53
C LEU A 67 14.78 -4.10 -22.68
N VAL A 68 15.76 -3.22 -22.43
CA VAL A 68 16.34 -2.34 -23.46
C VAL A 68 17.00 -3.16 -24.58
N ALA A 69 17.67 -4.27 -24.24
CA ALA A 69 18.25 -5.16 -25.24
C ALA A 69 17.19 -5.88 -26.10
N ASN A 70 16.01 -6.17 -25.55
CA ASN A 70 14.91 -6.79 -26.28
C ASN A 70 14.13 -5.77 -27.13
N GLU A 71 13.96 -4.53 -26.67
CA GLU A 71 13.36 -3.45 -27.48
C GLU A 71 14.22 -3.14 -28.71
N ALA A 72 15.55 -3.18 -28.58
CA ALA A 72 16.47 -3.06 -29.72
C ALA A 72 16.35 -4.22 -30.72
N ALA A 73 15.92 -5.41 -30.28
CA ALA A 73 15.71 -6.57 -31.15
C ALA A 73 14.35 -6.52 -31.88
N ASP A 74 13.29 -6.01 -31.23
CA ASP A 74 11.96 -5.87 -31.84
C ASP A 74 11.87 -4.77 -32.91
N PHE A 75 12.76 -3.77 -32.85
CA PHE A 75 12.83 -2.71 -33.88
C PHE A 75 13.40 -3.21 -35.22
N LEU A 76 14.16 -4.32 -35.24
CA LEU A 76 14.67 -4.93 -36.48
C LEU A 76 13.69 -5.92 -37.11
N VAL A 77 12.76 -6.49 -36.35
CA VAL A 77 11.77 -7.45 -36.86
C VAL A 77 10.55 -6.75 -37.48
N SER A 78 10.25 -5.52 -37.05
CA SER A 78 9.11 -4.75 -37.57
C SER A 78 9.33 -4.13 -38.96
N GLN A 79 10.56 -4.22 -39.51
CA GLN A 79 10.88 -3.69 -40.85
C GLN A 79 10.73 -4.73 -41.99
N GLU A 80 10.40 -6.00 -41.70
CA GLU A 80 10.29 -7.05 -42.73
C GLU A 80 8.86 -7.56 -43.01
N VAL A 81 7.82 -7.05 -42.33
CA VAL A 81 6.45 -7.59 -42.47
C VAL A 81 5.43 -6.62 -43.12
N SER A 82 5.87 -5.49 -43.69
CA SER A 82 4.95 -4.55 -44.38
C SER A 82 4.71 -4.84 -45.86
N ALA A 83 5.27 -5.92 -46.41
CA ALA A 83 5.01 -6.36 -47.77
C ALA A 83 4.51 -7.81 -47.76
N VAL A 84 3.20 -8.01 -47.65
CA VAL A 84 2.39 -9.03 -48.36
C VAL A 84 0.98 -9.09 -47.76
N SER A 85 0.00 -8.74 -48.59
CA SER A 85 -1.45 -9.04 -48.58
C SER A 85 -2.20 -8.91 -47.24
N GLY A 86 -3.18 -8.02 -47.07
CA GLY A 86 -4.22 -7.67 -48.03
C GLY A 86 -5.40 -8.63 -47.93
N GLY A 87 -6.39 -8.27 -47.10
CA GLY A 87 -7.79 -8.50 -47.45
C GLY A 87 -8.65 -9.38 -46.52
N VAL A 88 -9.87 -8.85 -46.25
CA VAL A 88 -11.17 -9.58 -46.22
C VAL A 88 -11.39 -10.36 -44.89
N VAL A 89 -12.42 -10.19 -44.03
CA VAL A 89 -13.84 -9.79 -44.16
C VAL A 89 -14.36 -9.18 -42.84
N HIS A 90 -15.31 -8.28 -43.01
CA HIS A 90 -16.25 -7.64 -42.09
C HIS A 90 -17.51 -8.51 -41.86
N LEU A 91 -17.89 -8.84 -40.61
CA LEU A 91 -19.26 -9.25 -40.17
C LEU A 91 -19.38 -8.96 -38.65
N GLU A 92 -20.15 -7.95 -38.20
CA GLU A 92 -21.58 -8.03 -37.82
C GLU A 92 -21.81 -8.95 -36.59
N SER A 93 -21.95 -8.41 -35.38
CA SER A 93 -23.16 -7.86 -34.72
C SER A 93 -24.09 -8.91 -34.10
N GLU A 94 -24.55 -8.58 -32.87
CA GLU A 94 -25.70 -9.15 -32.13
C GLU A 94 -25.57 -10.48 -31.38
N GLN A 95 -25.58 -10.37 -30.04
CA GLN A 95 -26.48 -11.05 -29.08
C GLN A 95 -26.09 -10.57 -27.66
N VAL A 96 -26.80 -9.62 -27.06
CA VAL A 96 -28.08 -9.75 -26.32
C VAL A 96 -27.95 -10.64 -25.08
N LEU A 97 -27.93 -9.95 -23.92
CA LEU A 97 -28.56 -10.28 -22.64
C LEU A 97 -29.25 -11.66 -22.54
N ILE A 98 -28.77 -12.51 -21.62
CA ILE A 98 -29.40 -13.62 -20.86
C ILE A 98 -28.19 -14.32 -20.20
N ALA A 99 -28.01 -14.59 -18.89
CA ALA A 99 -28.89 -14.71 -17.74
C ALA A 99 -28.11 -14.31 -16.47
N ASN A 100 -28.72 -13.45 -15.67
CA ASN A 100 -28.69 -13.61 -14.21
C ASN A 100 -29.88 -14.52 -13.85
N GLU A 101 -29.78 -15.18 -12.69
CA GLU A 101 -30.75 -16.10 -12.08
C GLU A 101 -30.77 -17.53 -12.62
N VAL A 102 -30.96 -18.44 -11.65
CA VAL A 102 -31.24 -19.89 -11.72
C VAL A 102 -30.11 -20.76 -11.11
N ASP A 103 -30.44 -21.31 -9.94
CA ASP A 103 -29.90 -22.51 -9.26
C ASP A 103 -28.80 -22.36 -8.18
N GLN A 104 -29.13 -21.61 -7.13
CA GLN A 104 -28.87 -22.06 -5.76
C GLN A 104 -29.98 -23.03 -5.33
N ASP A 105 -29.91 -24.30 -5.74
CA ASP A 105 -30.71 -25.42 -5.18
C ASP A 105 -30.12 -26.78 -5.61
N ARG A 106 -28.88 -27.04 -5.21
CA ARG A 106 -28.28 -28.40 -5.26
C ARG A 106 -27.92 -28.89 -3.88
N GLU A 107 -28.88 -28.77 -2.96
CA GLU A 107 -28.95 -29.59 -1.77
C GLU A 107 -29.56 -30.96 -2.11
N ASN A 108 -29.01 -32.01 -1.50
CA ASN A 108 -29.70 -33.25 -1.17
C ASN A 108 -30.10 -34.21 -2.30
N GLN A 109 -29.11 -34.67 -3.07
CA GLN A 109 -29.10 -36.08 -3.48
C GLN A 109 -27.92 -36.80 -2.82
N LYS A 110 -28.14 -37.21 -1.56
CA LYS A 110 -27.42 -38.34 -0.97
C LYS A 110 -27.86 -39.57 -1.75
N GLU A 111 -27.03 -39.97 -2.71
CA GLU A 111 -27.10 -41.27 -3.34
C GLU A 111 -27.00 -42.33 -2.23
N VAL A 112 -28.14 -42.91 -1.86
CA VAL A 112 -28.18 -44.09 -0.98
C VAL A 112 -27.68 -45.25 -1.82
N VAL A 113 -26.36 -45.32 -2.01
CA VAL A 113 -25.70 -46.55 -2.42
C VAL A 113 -26.01 -47.55 -1.31
N VAL A 114 -26.88 -48.51 -1.61
CA VAL A 114 -27.16 -49.66 -0.76
C VAL A 114 -25.88 -50.48 -0.71
N SER A 115 -24.97 -50.07 0.17
CA SER A 115 -23.77 -50.82 0.50
C SER A 115 -24.23 -52.18 1.00
N SER A 116 -23.85 -53.22 0.26
CA SER A 116 -24.13 -54.60 0.65
C SER A 116 -23.67 -54.83 2.09
N SER A 117 -24.31 -55.75 2.80
CA SER A 117 -23.91 -56.14 4.17
C SER A 117 -22.41 -56.48 4.26
N VAL A 118 -21.82 -56.96 3.16
CA VAL A 118 -20.38 -57.21 3.01
C VAL A 118 -19.56 -55.92 2.97
N ALA A 119 -19.98 -54.91 2.20
CA ALA A 119 -19.30 -53.60 2.17
C ALA A 119 -19.30 -52.94 3.57
N ARG A 120 -20.43 -53.03 4.30
CA ARG A 120 -20.51 -52.56 5.69
C ARG A 120 -19.60 -53.32 6.64
N TYR A 121 -19.31 -54.60 6.38
CA TYR A 121 -18.40 -55.40 7.20
C TYR A 121 -16.93 -55.04 6.94
N LEU A 122 -16.57 -54.76 5.68
CA LEU A 122 -15.21 -54.35 5.29
C LEU A 122 -14.88 -52.94 5.80
N ASP A 123 -15.82 -51.99 5.70
CA ASP A 123 -15.63 -50.65 6.28
C ASP A 123 -15.44 -50.70 7.82
N LYS A 124 -16.11 -51.66 8.49
CA LYS A 124 -15.97 -51.88 9.93
C LYS A 124 -14.63 -52.52 10.31
N LEU A 125 -13.98 -53.22 9.39
CA LEU A 125 -12.62 -53.75 9.55
C LEU A 125 -11.54 -52.69 9.34
N GLU A 126 -11.79 -51.70 8.47
CA GLU A 126 -10.87 -50.56 8.30
C GLU A 126 -10.93 -49.53 9.45
N GLN A 127 -12.01 -49.53 10.23
CA GLN A 127 -12.21 -48.63 11.38
C GLN A 127 -11.36 -48.96 12.62
N PHE A 128 -10.64 -50.07 12.66
CA PHE A 128 -9.57 -50.24 13.65
C PHE A 128 -8.28 -49.69 13.04
N PRO A 129 -7.83 -48.47 13.41
CA PRO A 129 -6.55 -47.97 12.94
C PRO A 129 -5.46 -48.91 13.45
N VAL A 130 -5.04 -49.84 12.60
CA VAL A 130 -3.90 -50.71 12.87
C VAL A 130 -2.75 -49.76 13.14
N SER A 131 -2.31 -49.70 14.40
CA SER A 131 -1.33 -48.70 14.83
C SER A 131 -0.13 -48.73 13.89
N SER A 132 0.51 -47.59 13.67
CA SER A 132 1.72 -47.51 12.84
C SER A 132 2.76 -48.55 13.27
N VAL A 133 2.84 -48.83 14.57
CA VAL A 133 3.65 -49.88 15.19
C VAL A 133 3.22 -51.27 14.72
N SER A 134 1.92 -51.59 14.76
CA SER A 134 1.38 -52.86 14.28
C SER A 134 1.67 -53.08 12.79
N LYS A 135 1.53 -52.04 11.95
CA LYS A 135 1.91 -52.10 10.52
C LYS A 135 3.43 -52.32 10.35
N TYR A 136 4.25 -51.67 11.15
CA TYR A 136 5.70 -51.82 11.13
C TYR A 136 6.12 -53.24 11.56
N MET A 137 5.53 -53.78 12.63
CA MET A 137 5.82 -55.13 13.11
C MET A 137 5.39 -56.20 12.11
N ALA A 138 4.24 -56.03 11.45
CA ALA A 138 3.83 -56.90 10.35
C ALA A 138 4.81 -56.87 9.18
N ARG A 139 5.30 -55.69 8.78
CA ARG A 139 6.32 -55.55 7.73
C ARG A 139 7.64 -56.20 8.15
N GLN A 140 8.10 -55.99 9.38
CA GLN A 140 9.32 -56.62 9.89
C GLN A 140 9.19 -58.15 9.95
N ALA A 141 8.04 -58.67 10.37
CA ALA A 141 7.78 -60.11 10.37
C ALA A 141 7.80 -60.72 8.96
N ILE A 142 7.27 -60.01 7.96
CA ILE A 142 7.33 -60.45 6.56
C ILE A 142 8.76 -60.40 6.04
N ILE A 143 9.53 -59.35 6.35
CA ILE A 143 10.94 -59.24 5.97
C ILE A 143 11.76 -60.36 6.61
N ALA A 144 11.53 -60.65 7.89
CA ALA A 144 12.21 -61.74 8.59
C ALA A 144 11.86 -63.13 8.02
N LYS A 145 10.62 -63.33 7.55
CA LYS A 145 10.21 -64.58 6.87
C LYS A 145 10.75 -64.70 5.45
N LYS A 146 10.87 -63.57 4.72
CA LYS A 146 11.38 -63.52 3.34
C LYS A 146 12.90 -63.44 3.26
N ALA A 147 13.58 -63.09 4.34
CA ALA A 147 15.02 -63.14 4.41
C ALA A 147 15.45 -64.60 4.16
N PRO A 148 16.35 -64.85 3.18
CA PRO A 148 16.85 -66.20 2.95
C PRO A 148 17.46 -66.71 4.25
N LYS A 149 17.19 -67.96 4.62
CA LYS A 149 17.84 -68.61 5.76
C LYS A 149 19.31 -68.79 5.42
N ILE A 150 20.13 -67.76 5.66
CA ILE A 150 21.56 -67.79 5.40
C ILE A 150 22.15 -68.88 6.30
N SER A 151 22.66 -69.94 5.67
CA SER A 151 23.28 -71.08 6.35
C SER A 151 24.42 -70.59 7.23
N GLY A 152 24.72 -71.30 8.33
CA GLY A 152 25.83 -70.94 9.22
C GLY A 152 27.15 -70.77 8.47
N VAL A 153 27.34 -71.57 7.41
CA VAL A 153 28.49 -71.49 6.49
C VAL A 153 28.44 -70.21 5.66
N ALA A 154 27.30 -69.84 5.07
CA ALA A 154 27.19 -68.59 4.32
C ALA A 154 27.42 -67.37 5.23
N ARG A 155 26.95 -67.42 6.48
CA ARG A 155 27.25 -66.39 7.50
C ARG A 155 28.75 -66.33 7.82
N TYR A 156 29.41 -67.48 7.99
CA TYR A 156 30.84 -67.57 8.23
C TYR A 156 31.64 -67.02 7.03
N VAL A 157 31.31 -67.47 5.81
CA VAL A 157 31.95 -66.99 4.58
C VAL A 157 31.72 -65.50 4.39
N SER A 158 30.53 -64.94 4.63
CA SER A 158 30.34 -63.47 4.57
C SER A 158 31.15 -62.72 5.63
N LYS A 159 31.24 -63.26 6.86
CA LYS A 159 32.02 -62.66 7.95
C LYS A 159 33.53 -62.72 7.70
N HIS A 160 34.01 -63.74 7.00
CA HIS A 160 35.42 -63.90 6.65
C HIS A 160 35.79 -63.34 5.27
N ALA A 161 34.84 -63.22 4.34
CA ALA A 161 35.05 -62.60 3.04
C ALA A 161 35.29 -61.08 3.16
N SER A 162 34.71 -60.41 4.16
CA SER A 162 35.04 -59.01 4.48
C SER A 162 36.42 -58.85 5.12
N VAL A 163 36.94 -59.88 5.79
CA VAL A 163 38.31 -59.90 6.36
C VAL A 163 39.35 -60.12 5.26
N VAL A 164 39.04 -60.92 4.23
CA VAL A 164 39.93 -61.19 3.09
C VAL A 164 39.82 -60.11 2.00
N LYS A 165 38.67 -59.43 1.85
CA LYS A 165 38.54 -58.22 1.01
C LYS A 165 39.01 -56.94 1.71
N LYS A 166 40.06 -57.01 2.53
CA LYS A 166 40.99 -55.87 2.63
C LYS A 166 41.72 -55.79 1.29
N ILE A 167 41.01 -55.27 0.29
CA ILE A 167 41.60 -54.69 -0.91
C ILE A 167 42.77 -53.84 -0.38
N PRO A 168 44.01 -54.01 -0.89
CA PRO A 168 45.14 -53.21 -0.44
C PRO A 168 44.67 -51.77 -0.45
N THR A 169 44.79 -51.09 0.69
CA THR A 169 44.43 -49.69 0.87
C THR A 169 44.92 -48.93 -0.34
N SER A 170 44.00 -48.66 -1.28
CA SER A 170 44.33 -48.00 -2.53
C SER A 170 44.96 -46.69 -2.11
N SER A 171 46.18 -46.44 -2.58
CA SER A 171 46.91 -45.22 -2.29
C SER A 171 45.98 -44.02 -2.55
N SER A 172 46.18 -42.89 -1.85
CA SER A 172 45.35 -41.70 -2.07
C SER A 172 45.28 -41.33 -3.57
N VAL A 173 46.36 -41.61 -4.30
CA VAL A 173 46.48 -41.48 -5.75
C VAL A 173 45.53 -42.40 -6.50
N ALA A 174 45.47 -43.70 -6.15
CA ALA A 174 44.52 -44.62 -6.77
C ALA A 174 43.06 -44.21 -6.51
N LYS A 175 42.75 -43.72 -5.30
CA LYS A 175 41.42 -43.15 -4.99
C LYS A 175 41.12 -41.89 -5.80
N TYR A 176 42.12 -41.04 -6.02
CA TYR A 176 41.97 -39.81 -6.80
C TYR A 176 41.72 -40.10 -8.29
N VAL A 177 42.46 -41.04 -8.88
CA VAL A 177 42.28 -41.46 -10.28
C VAL A 177 40.93 -42.16 -10.47
N GLU A 178 40.52 -43.00 -9.51
CA GLU A 178 39.21 -43.65 -9.54
C GLU A 178 38.06 -42.62 -9.41
N ASN A 179 38.22 -41.58 -8.59
CA ASN A 179 37.24 -40.50 -8.47
C ASN A 179 37.19 -39.62 -9.74
N GLN A 180 38.34 -39.32 -10.36
CA GLN A 180 38.41 -38.62 -11.65
C GLN A 180 37.71 -39.41 -12.77
N ALA A 181 37.85 -40.74 -12.78
CA ALA A 181 37.16 -41.60 -13.76
C ALA A 181 35.65 -41.72 -13.49
N LYS A 182 35.21 -41.64 -12.23
CA LYS A 182 33.79 -41.75 -11.84
C LYS A 182 33.00 -40.46 -12.05
N SER A 183 33.66 -39.30 -11.99
CA SER A 183 33.05 -38.02 -12.33
C SER A 183 33.88 -37.35 -13.41
N PRO A 184 33.68 -37.68 -14.70
CA PRO A 184 34.28 -36.88 -15.76
C PRO A 184 33.88 -35.43 -15.49
N VAL A 185 34.85 -34.52 -15.49
CA VAL A 185 34.61 -33.09 -15.28
C VAL A 185 33.66 -32.63 -16.39
N ILE A 186 32.36 -32.62 -16.09
CA ILE A 186 31.31 -32.29 -17.05
C ILE A 186 31.44 -30.80 -17.31
N THR A 187 32.12 -30.47 -18.41
CA THR A 187 32.25 -29.10 -18.90
C THR A 187 30.86 -28.46 -19.03
N SER A 188 30.76 -27.14 -18.86
CA SER A 188 29.49 -26.42 -19.04
C SER A 188 28.81 -26.75 -20.38
N VAL A 189 29.61 -26.90 -21.43
CA VAL A 189 29.16 -27.31 -22.77
C VAL A 189 28.57 -28.71 -22.78
N SER A 190 29.23 -29.69 -22.16
CA SER A 190 28.68 -31.06 -22.10
C SER A 190 27.41 -31.14 -21.25
N LYS A 191 27.27 -30.33 -20.18
CA LYS A 191 25.98 -30.18 -19.46
C LYS A 191 24.88 -29.61 -20.36
N TYR A 192 25.20 -28.59 -21.16
CA TYR A 192 24.24 -27.99 -22.09
C TYR A 192 23.78 -28.99 -23.15
N LEU A 193 24.71 -29.71 -23.79
CA LEU A 193 24.39 -30.74 -24.77
C LEU A 193 23.59 -31.91 -24.16
N MET A 194 23.91 -32.32 -22.93
CA MET A 194 23.09 -33.29 -22.19
C MET A 194 21.68 -32.77 -21.93
N LYS A 195 21.53 -31.50 -21.51
CA LYS A 195 20.21 -30.89 -21.31
C LYS A 195 19.42 -30.82 -22.61
N GLN A 196 20.07 -30.44 -23.71
CA GLN A 196 19.46 -30.32 -25.03
C GLN A 196 19.04 -31.69 -25.60
N THR A 197 19.86 -32.72 -25.43
CA THR A 197 19.52 -34.09 -25.84
C THR A 197 18.38 -34.67 -25.00
N ILE A 198 18.33 -34.40 -23.70
CA ILE A 198 17.22 -34.82 -22.83
C ILE A 198 15.92 -34.10 -23.23
N SER A 199 15.96 -32.79 -23.49
CA SER A 199 14.76 -32.06 -23.94
C SER A 199 14.30 -32.53 -25.32
N ALA A 200 15.21 -32.73 -26.26
CA ALA A 200 14.88 -33.25 -27.60
C ALA A 200 14.30 -34.67 -27.53
N ARG A 201 14.83 -35.54 -26.65
CA ARG A 201 14.27 -36.88 -26.45
C ARG A 201 12.88 -36.84 -25.82
N ARG A 202 12.62 -35.92 -24.88
CA ARG A 202 11.29 -35.75 -24.28
C ARG A 202 10.27 -35.28 -25.31
N THR A 203 10.62 -34.31 -26.16
CA THR A 203 9.71 -33.83 -27.20
C THR A 203 9.54 -34.82 -28.35
N ALA A 204 10.54 -35.64 -28.66
CA ALA A 204 10.44 -36.69 -29.68
C ALA A 204 9.65 -37.93 -29.21
N ALA A 205 9.72 -38.29 -27.92
CA ALA A 205 9.04 -39.44 -27.36
C ALA A 205 7.60 -39.15 -26.86
N ALA A 206 7.23 -37.88 -26.73
CA ALA A 206 5.87 -37.49 -26.35
C ALA A 206 4.90 -37.72 -27.51
N THR A 207 3.87 -38.53 -27.27
CA THR A 207 2.71 -38.67 -28.17
C THR A 207 2.00 -37.33 -28.30
N GLY A 208 1.25 -37.09 -29.38
CA GLY A 208 0.56 -35.81 -29.61
C GLY A 208 -0.34 -35.38 -28.45
N VAL A 209 -1.00 -36.34 -27.79
CA VAL A 209 -1.82 -36.09 -26.58
C VAL A 209 -0.98 -35.61 -25.40
N ALA A 210 0.19 -36.21 -25.17
CA ALA A 210 1.08 -35.79 -24.09
C ALA A 210 1.61 -34.36 -24.29
N LYS A 211 1.88 -33.98 -25.55
CA LYS A 211 2.27 -32.59 -25.89
C LYS A 211 1.14 -31.61 -25.60
N TYR A 212 -0.08 -31.93 -26.00
CA TYR A 212 -1.25 -31.08 -25.75
C TYR A 212 -1.48 -30.83 -24.25
N LEU A 213 -1.39 -31.87 -23.42
CA LEU A 213 -1.54 -31.72 -21.96
C LEU A 213 -0.39 -30.91 -21.33
N GLU A 214 0.83 -31.05 -21.84
CA GLU A 214 1.96 -30.24 -21.38
C GLU A 214 1.76 -28.76 -21.76
N ASP A 215 1.33 -28.48 -23.00
CA ASP A 215 1.01 -27.14 -23.47
C ASP A 215 -0.13 -26.50 -22.68
N GLU A 216 -1.19 -27.25 -22.37
CA GLU A 216 -2.28 -26.81 -21.51
C GLU A 216 -1.77 -26.48 -20.08
N SER A 217 -0.88 -27.30 -19.54
CA SER A 217 -0.26 -27.05 -18.23
C SER A 217 0.65 -25.81 -18.25
N ILE A 218 1.30 -25.51 -19.37
CA ILE A 218 2.12 -24.31 -19.54
C ILE A 218 1.22 -23.09 -19.69
N ALA A 219 0.13 -23.18 -20.46
CA ALA A 219 -0.85 -22.12 -20.64
C ALA A 219 -1.51 -21.74 -19.31
N THR A 220 -1.91 -22.73 -18.50
CA THR A 220 -2.49 -22.49 -17.16
C THR A 220 -1.48 -21.80 -16.22
N ARG A 221 -0.21 -22.23 -16.22
CA ARG A 221 0.85 -21.55 -15.44
C ARG A 221 1.11 -20.13 -15.91
N LYS A 222 1.14 -19.89 -17.22
CA LYS A 222 1.29 -18.55 -17.79
C LYS A 222 0.10 -17.66 -17.42
N ALA A 223 -1.12 -18.16 -17.52
CA ALA A 223 -2.32 -17.44 -17.11
C ALA A 223 -2.31 -17.09 -15.61
N ALA A 224 -1.89 -18.04 -14.76
CA ALA A 224 -1.75 -17.79 -13.32
C ALA A 224 -0.68 -16.72 -13.03
N ALA A 225 0.46 -16.76 -13.72
CA ALA A 225 1.50 -15.75 -13.59
C ALA A 225 1.00 -14.36 -14.05
N ALA A 226 0.28 -14.29 -15.17
CA ALA A 226 -0.32 -13.04 -15.66
C ALA A 226 -1.35 -12.47 -14.67
N ALA A 227 -2.15 -13.32 -14.02
CA ALA A 227 -3.08 -12.89 -12.98
C ALA A 227 -2.38 -12.29 -11.76
N ILE A 228 -1.23 -12.82 -11.36
CA ILE A 228 -0.41 -12.26 -10.27
C ILE A 228 0.13 -10.88 -10.67
N VAL A 229 0.66 -10.75 -11.89
CA VAL A 229 1.17 -9.46 -12.40
C VAL A 229 0.04 -8.43 -12.48
N ALA A 230 -1.15 -8.83 -12.94
CA ALA A 230 -2.31 -7.95 -13.01
C ALA A 230 -2.72 -7.44 -11.61
N ARG A 231 -2.77 -8.30 -10.60
CA ARG A 231 -3.05 -7.90 -9.21
C ARG A 231 -2.04 -6.90 -8.68
N TYR A 232 -0.76 -7.13 -8.95
CA TYR A 232 0.30 -6.22 -8.52
C TYR A 232 0.15 -4.82 -9.16
N LEU A 233 -0.18 -4.76 -10.45
CA LEU A 233 -0.44 -3.50 -11.13
C LEU A 233 -1.71 -2.80 -10.61
N GLU A 234 -2.75 -3.55 -10.26
CA GLU A 234 -3.95 -3.01 -9.62
C GLU A 234 -3.67 -2.46 -8.23
N GLU A 235 -2.90 -3.19 -7.40
CA GLU A 235 -2.46 -2.73 -6.09
C GLU A 235 -1.65 -1.44 -6.18
N GLN A 236 -0.74 -1.32 -7.15
CA GLN A 236 -0.01 -0.08 -7.40
C GLN A 236 -0.94 1.09 -7.76
N ARG A 237 -1.98 0.84 -8.57
CA ARG A 237 -2.99 1.87 -8.91
C ARG A 237 -3.83 2.27 -7.71
N ILE A 238 -4.20 1.32 -6.86
CA ILE A 238 -4.96 1.58 -5.63
C ILE A 238 -4.10 2.41 -4.67
N PHE A 239 -2.84 2.04 -4.49
CA PHE A 239 -1.91 2.78 -3.64
C PHE A 239 -1.71 4.22 -4.13
N ALA A 240 -1.54 4.42 -5.45
CA ALA A 240 -1.46 5.76 -6.02
C ALA A 240 -2.73 6.58 -5.74
N LYS A 241 -3.92 5.98 -5.94
CA LYS A 241 -5.20 6.65 -5.63
C LYS A 241 -5.36 6.95 -4.14
N GLN A 242 -4.91 6.06 -3.26
CA GLN A 242 -4.93 6.30 -1.81
C GLN A 242 -4.03 7.47 -1.43
N GLN A 243 -2.83 7.55 -2.00
CA GLN A 243 -1.94 8.69 -1.79
C GLN A 243 -2.53 10.00 -2.31
N GLU A 244 -3.21 9.99 -3.47
CA GLU A 244 -3.92 11.17 -3.98
C GLU A 244 -5.04 11.60 -3.03
N GLN A 245 -5.85 10.65 -2.55
CA GLN A 245 -6.92 10.93 -1.57
C GLN A 245 -6.37 11.43 -0.23
N GLU A 246 -5.21 10.93 0.22
CA GLU A 246 -4.55 11.42 1.43
C GLU A 246 -4.07 12.86 1.24
N LYS A 247 -3.45 13.18 0.10
CA LYS A 247 -3.06 14.56 -0.23
C LYS A 247 -4.27 15.49 -0.29
N GLU A 248 -5.36 15.08 -0.94
CA GLU A 248 -6.59 15.88 -0.98
C GLU A 248 -7.19 16.11 0.42
N LYS A 249 -7.16 15.10 1.29
CA LYS A 249 -7.60 15.24 2.69
C LYS A 249 -6.69 16.16 3.48
N GLU A 250 -5.38 16.07 3.29
CA GLU A 250 -4.41 16.97 3.93
C GLU A 250 -4.61 18.42 3.47
N GLU A 251 -4.87 18.65 2.18
CA GLU A 251 -5.20 19.96 1.63
C GLU A 251 -6.52 20.50 2.20
N GLN A 252 -7.57 19.68 2.28
CA GLN A 252 -8.83 20.07 2.91
C GLN A 252 -8.64 20.44 4.38
N LEU A 253 -7.85 19.66 5.11
CA LEU A 253 -7.55 19.90 6.51
C LEU A 253 -6.69 21.16 6.70
N ALA A 254 -5.79 21.46 5.76
CA ALA A 254 -5.03 22.71 5.74
C ALA A 254 -5.96 23.93 5.51
N ILE A 255 -6.89 23.83 4.56
CA ILE A 255 -7.91 24.86 4.32
C ILE A 255 -8.78 25.06 5.56
N GLU A 256 -9.23 23.98 6.20
CA GLU A 256 -10.03 24.06 7.42
C GLU A 256 -9.27 24.76 8.55
N LYS A 257 -8.01 24.36 8.78
CA LYS A 257 -7.13 25.03 9.78
C LYS A 257 -6.92 26.51 9.47
N ASP A 258 -6.76 26.88 8.21
CA ASP A 258 -6.58 28.27 7.83
C ASP A 258 -7.89 29.07 7.97
N MET A 259 -9.04 28.45 7.71
CA MET A 259 -10.36 29.03 8.01
C MET A 259 -10.59 29.20 9.51
N GLU A 260 -10.16 28.26 10.35
CA GLU A 260 -10.20 28.38 11.81
C GLU A 260 -9.30 29.51 12.30
N LYS A 261 -8.05 29.56 11.85
CA LYS A 261 -7.14 30.68 12.16
C LYS A 261 -7.72 32.03 11.71
N ALA A 262 -8.39 32.08 10.56
CA ALA A 262 -9.05 33.29 10.09
C ALA A 262 -10.22 33.69 11.00
N LYS A 263 -11.03 32.72 11.47
CA LYS A 263 -12.07 32.96 12.47
C LYS A 263 -11.49 33.46 13.79
N GLU A 264 -10.41 32.86 14.29
CA GLU A 264 -9.73 33.31 15.50
C GLU A 264 -9.20 34.74 15.35
N ARG A 265 -8.59 35.08 14.21
CA ARG A 265 -8.16 36.45 13.91
C ARG A 265 -9.35 37.42 13.85
N ALA A 266 -10.48 37.00 13.28
CA ALA A 266 -11.69 37.82 13.23
C ALA A 266 -12.28 38.04 14.63
N VAL A 267 -12.29 37.01 15.49
CA VAL A 267 -12.71 37.13 16.89
C VAL A 267 -11.74 38.02 17.67
N ALA A 268 -10.43 37.86 17.50
CA ALA A 268 -9.43 38.72 18.13
C ALA A 268 -9.55 40.18 17.67
N ALA A 269 -9.83 40.42 16.39
CA ALA A 269 -10.08 41.75 15.84
C ALA A 269 -11.40 42.35 16.36
N ALA A 270 -12.46 41.54 16.49
CA ALA A 270 -13.71 41.97 17.10
C ALA A 270 -13.50 42.32 18.58
N ALA A 271 -12.82 41.48 19.34
CA ALA A 271 -12.47 41.68 20.75
C ALA A 271 -11.51 42.85 20.99
N ALA A 272 -10.82 43.36 19.95
CA ALA A 272 -10.03 44.59 20.05
C ALA A 272 -10.93 45.85 20.10
N THR A 273 -12.19 45.76 19.67
CA THR A 273 -13.15 46.87 19.80
C THR A 273 -13.78 46.86 21.19
N GLY A 274 -13.77 48.00 21.88
CA GLY A 274 -14.32 48.10 23.24
C GLY A 274 -15.82 47.76 23.33
N VAL A 275 -16.57 47.91 22.23
CA VAL A 275 -18.00 47.56 22.14
C VAL A 275 -18.21 46.04 22.17
N ALA A 276 -17.36 45.26 21.49
CA ALA A 276 -17.48 43.80 21.50
C ALA A 276 -17.16 43.23 22.90
N ARG A 277 -16.13 43.76 23.57
CA ARG A 277 -15.82 43.39 24.97
C ARG A 277 -16.99 43.68 25.90
N TYR A 278 -17.63 44.83 25.75
CA TYR A 278 -18.81 45.17 26.54
C TYR A 278 -19.98 44.21 26.29
N LEU A 279 -20.23 43.81 25.05
CA LEU A 279 -21.28 42.84 24.73
C LEU A 279 -20.97 41.43 25.26
N GLU A 280 -19.71 40.99 25.21
CA GLU A 280 -19.27 39.74 25.82
C GLU A 280 -19.39 39.79 27.35
N GLU A 281 -18.96 40.86 28.01
CA GLU A 281 -19.14 41.06 29.45
C GLU A 281 -20.62 41.05 29.84
N GLN A 282 -21.49 41.69 29.06
CA GLN A 282 -22.95 41.63 29.28
C GLN A 282 -23.51 40.22 29.10
N ALA A 283 -22.99 39.45 28.14
CA ALA A 283 -23.39 38.06 27.93
C ALA A 283 -22.90 37.14 29.05
N ILE A 284 -21.69 37.36 29.58
CA ILE A 284 -21.15 36.66 30.74
C ILE A 284 -21.96 37.02 31.99
N LEU A 285 -22.21 38.31 32.25
CA LEU A 285 -23.09 38.78 33.32
C LEU A 285 -24.51 38.23 33.20
N ALA A 286 -25.02 38.01 31.98
CA ALA A 286 -26.33 37.38 31.79
C ALA A 286 -26.32 35.87 32.13
N LYS A 287 -25.21 35.17 31.88
CA LYS A 287 -25.02 33.74 32.19
C LYS A 287 -24.65 33.48 33.65
N GLU A 288 -23.84 34.35 34.23
CA GLU A 288 -23.37 34.28 35.62
C GLU A 288 -24.36 34.85 36.62
N LYS A 289 -25.43 35.53 36.18
CA LYS A 289 -26.57 35.83 37.06
C LYS A 289 -27.00 34.52 37.71
N PRO A 290 -26.70 34.32 39.01
CA PRO A 290 -26.97 33.06 39.64
C PRO A 290 -28.48 32.83 39.57
N PRO A 291 -28.95 31.59 39.34
CA PRO A 291 -30.37 31.30 39.38
C PRO A 291 -30.89 31.80 40.73
N VAL A 292 -31.75 32.82 40.70
CA VAL A 292 -32.21 33.51 41.91
C VAL A 292 -32.73 32.44 42.87
N SER A 293 -32.00 32.22 43.96
CA SER A 293 -32.27 31.13 44.88
C SER A 293 -33.71 31.22 45.38
N GLY A 294 -34.36 30.09 45.63
CA GLY A 294 -35.75 30.07 46.11
C GLY A 294 -35.96 30.95 47.34
N VAL A 295 -34.95 31.05 48.20
CA VAL A 295 -34.90 31.95 49.36
C VAL A 295 -34.84 33.42 48.94
N ALA A 296 -33.98 33.80 48.00
CA ALA A 296 -33.93 35.16 47.47
C ALA A 296 -35.26 35.57 46.80
N LYS A 297 -35.91 34.64 46.08
CA LYS A 297 -37.26 34.86 45.54
C LYS A 297 -38.30 35.04 46.65
N TYR A 298 -38.22 34.24 47.72
CA TYR A 298 -39.14 34.33 48.85
C TYR A 298 -38.98 35.64 49.63
N VAL A 299 -37.73 36.04 49.93
CA VAL A 299 -37.43 37.31 50.59
C VAL A 299 -37.85 38.49 49.71
N ALA A 300 -37.59 38.46 48.40
CA ALA A 300 -38.06 39.50 47.48
C ALA A 300 -39.60 39.57 47.44
N LYS A 301 -40.28 38.41 47.39
CA LYS A 301 -41.75 38.34 47.46
C LYS A 301 -42.26 38.89 48.78
N GLN A 302 -41.59 38.58 49.89
CA GLN A 302 -41.98 39.03 51.23
C GLN A 302 -41.74 40.53 51.42
N ILE A 303 -40.67 41.09 50.85
CA ILE A 303 -40.43 42.54 50.79
C ILE A 303 -41.48 43.21 49.92
N LEU A 304 -41.86 42.63 48.77
CA LEU A 304 -42.91 43.17 47.90
C LEU A 304 -44.29 43.11 48.54
N SER A 305 -44.64 42.03 49.24
CA SER A 305 -45.90 41.94 49.99
C SER A 305 -45.93 42.83 51.23
N ARG A 306 -44.77 43.07 51.87
CA ARG A 306 -44.66 44.09 52.94
C ARG A 306 -44.63 45.52 52.40
N LYS A 307 -44.23 45.70 51.15
CA LYS A 307 -44.30 46.95 50.37
C LYS A 307 -45.55 47.02 49.51
N GLU A 308 -46.57 46.17 49.72
CA GLU A 308 -47.92 46.52 49.30
C GLU A 308 -48.16 47.92 49.86
N ALA A 309 -48.24 48.87 48.93
CA ALA A 309 -48.00 50.27 49.18
C ALA A 309 -48.78 50.70 50.43
N PRO A 310 -48.19 51.51 51.33
CA PRO A 310 -48.93 52.04 52.48
C PRO A 310 -50.26 52.52 51.95
N VAL A 311 -51.37 52.01 52.48
CA VAL A 311 -52.73 52.25 51.98
C VAL A 311 -52.86 53.76 51.79
N LEU A 312 -52.65 54.22 50.55
CA LEU A 312 -52.59 55.64 50.26
C LEU A 312 -53.97 56.14 50.62
N SER A 313 -54.03 57.03 51.62
CA SER A 313 -55.26 57.68 52.03
C SER A 313 -55.93 58.27 50.78
N GLY A 314 -57.27 58.38 50.77
CA GLY A 314 -58.00 58.82 49.58
C GLY A 314 -57.44 60.09 48.93
N VAL A 315 -56.83 60.97 49.73
CA VAL A 315 -56.12 62.18 49.32
C VAL A 315 -54.84 61.89 48.54
N ALA A 316 -53.98 60.99 49.01
CA ALA A 316 -52.75 60.62 48.31
C ALA A 316 -53.04 59.93 46.96
N LYS A 317 -54.13 59.16 46.87
CA LYS A 317 -54.60 58.60 45.58
C LYS A 317 -55.06 59.70 44.62
N TYR A 318 -55.67 60.77 45.13
CA TYR A 318 -56.10 61.90 44.31
C TYR A 318 -54.92 62.68 43.73
N ILE A 319 -53.87 62.94 44.53
CA ILE A 319 -52.66 63.63 44.07
C ILE A 319 -51.93 62.83 42.99
N VAL A 320 -51.75 61.52 43.17
CA VAL A 320 -51.14 60.64 42.13
C VAL A 320 -51.99 60.60 40.86
N ARG A 321 -53.32 60.71 40.97
CA ARG A 321 -54.22 60.78 39.81
C ARG A 321 -54.12 62.12 39.08
N GLN A 322 -53.92 63.22 39.83
CA GLN A 322 -53.63 64.53 39.27
C GLN A 322 -52.28 64.54 38.55
N GLU A 323 -51.22 63.99 39.15
CA GLU A 323 -49.89 63.90 38.53
C GLU A 323 -49.87 63.07 37.24
N LYS A 324 -50.69 61.99 37.17
CA LYS A 324 -50.84 61.22 35.93
C LYS A 324 -51.58 61.96 34.82
N ASN A 325 -52.50 62.86 35.17
CA ASN A 325 -53.18 63.71 34.20
C ASN A 325 -52.37 64.96 33.81
N VAL A 326 -51.38 65.35 34.62
CA VAL A 326 -50.46 66.48 34.34
C VAL A 326 -49.17 66.02 33.62
N LYS A 327 -48.92 64.71 33.50
CA LYS A 327 -47.90 64.20 32.56
C LYS A 327 -48.40 64.37 31.13
N GLU A 328 -48.25 65.59 30.65
CA GLU A 328 -48.16 65.90 29.24
C GLU A 328 -47.24 64.88 28.59
N ALA A 329 -47.78 64.10 27.66
CA ALA A 329 -46.95 63.33 26.75
C ALA A 329 -45.90 64.31 26.19
N PRO A 330 -44.60 63.95 26.23
CA PRO A 330 -43.57 64.85 25.72
C PRO A 330 -43.99 65.28 24.33
N VAL A 331 -44.04 66.59 24.08
CA VAL A 331 -44.37 67.16 22.79
C VAL A 331 -43.25 66.73 21.85
N VAL A 332 -43.39 65.55 21.26
CA VAL A 332 -42.51 65.02 20.24
C VAL A 332 -42.65 65.98 19.07
N SER A 333 -41.67 66.86 18.94
CA SER A 333 -41.65 67.88 17.88
C SER A 333 -41.87 67.20 16.53
N GLY A 334 -42.57 67.87 15.62
CA GLY A 334 -42.87 67.32 14.29
C GLY A 334 -41.60 66.84 13.56
N VAL A 335 -40.45 67.43 13.88
CA VAL A 335 -39.12 67.04 13.40
C VAL A 335 -38.70 65.67 13.91
N SER A 336 -38.91 65.35 15.20
CA SER A 336 -38.60 64.02 15.74
C SER A 336 -39.45 62.93 15.08
N LYS A 337 -40.75 63.21 14.85
CA LYS A 337 -41.61 62.30 14.09
C LYS A 337 -41.18 62.17 12.62
N TYR A 338 -40.64 63.23 12.03
CA TYR A 338 -40.14 63.23 10.66
C TYR A 338 -38.85 62.42 10.52
N MET A 339 -37.90 62.58 11.45
CA MET A 339 -36.65 61.81 11.45
C MET A 339 -36.89 60.32 11.72
N GLU A 340 -37.85 59.98 12.59
CA GLU A 340 -38.26 58.59 12.81
C GLU A 340 -38.92 57.99 11.55
N ARG A 341 -39.72 58.79 10.84
CA ARG A 341 -40.34 58.38 9.57
C ARG A 341 -39.33 58.23 8.43
N GLU A 342 -38.35 59.12 8.32
CA GLU A 342 -37.25 58.99 7.35
C GLU A 342 -36.37 57.79 7.66
N ALA A 343 -36.03 57.56 8.93
CA ALA A 343 -35.23 56.40 9.33
C ALA A 343 -35.94 55.07 8.98
N MET A 344 -37.28 55.03 9.10
CA MET A 344 -38.09 53.88 8.70
C MET A 344 -38.28 53.77 7.17
N ALA A 345 -38.20 54.88 6.44
CA ALA A 345 -38.25 54.89 4.96
C ALA A 345 -36.91 54.45 4.34
N ALA A 346 -35.77 54.88 4.90
CA ALA A 346 -34.44 54.48 4.45
C ALA A 346 -34.16 52.98 4.62
N LYS A 347 -34.78 52.33 5.63
CA LYS A 347 -34.68 50.87 5.85
C LYS A 347 -35.57 50.04 4.93
N LYS A 348 -36.51 50.65 4.21
CA LYS A 348 -37.27 49.97 3.15
C LYS A 348 -36.47 50.04 1.85
N MET A 349 -35.40 49.26 1.77
CA MET A 349 -34.75 49.02 0.48
C MET A 349 -35.77 48.44 -0.51
N PRO A 350 -35.79 48.91 -1.77
CA PRO A 350 -36.69 48.34 -2.77
C PRO A 350 -36.36 46.86 -2.93
N LYS A 351 -37.41 46.02 -2.88
CA LYS A 351 -37.29 44.59 -3.21
C LYS A 351 -36.61 44.50 -4.58
N ILE A 352 -35.43 43.87 -4.62
CA ILE A 352 -34.65 43.62 -5.83
C ILE A 352 -35.61 43.11 -6.90
N SER A 353 -35.76 43.88 -7.99
CA SER A 353 -36.69 43.53 -9.07
C SER A 353 -36.30 42.18 -9.65
N GLY A 354 -37.28 41.39 -10.12
CA GLY A 354 -37.00 40.06 -10.68
C GLY A 354 -35.94 40.07 -11.79
N VAL A 355 -35.81 41.18 -12.51
CA VAL A 355 -34.79 41.44 -13.53
C VAL A 355 -33.40 41.59 -12.92
N ALA A 356 -33.23 42.32 -11.82
CA ALA A 356 -31.95 42.43 -11.12
C ALA A 356 -31.49 41.06 -10.59
N LYS A 357 -32.42 40.24 -10.08
CA LYS A 357 -32.16 38.83 -9.72
C LYS A 357 -31.76 37.96 -10.92
N TYR A 358 -32.32 38.22 -12.10
CA TYR A 358 -32.00 37.49 -13.34
C TYR A 358 -30.62 37.87 -13.89
N MET A 359 -30.29 39.17 -13.86
CA MET A 359 -28.97 39.67 -14.27
C MET A 359 -27.87 39.18 -13.34
N GLU A 360 -28.12 39.12 -12.03
CA GLU A 360 -27.18 38.53 -11.06
C GLU A 360 -26.94 37.04 -11.34
N LYS A 361 -27.99 36.27 -11.65
CA LYS A 361 -27.84 34.86 -12.08
C LYS A 361 -27.08 34.70 -13.39
N GLN A 362 -27.23 35.62 -14.34
CA GLN A 362 -26.48 35.61 -15.60
C GLN A 362 -25.01 36.03 -15.42
N ALA A 363 -24.74 36.91 -14.45
CA ALA A 363 -23.37 37.37 -14.17
C ALA A 363 -22.50 36.31 -13.47
N VAL A 364 -23.11 35.32 -12.79
CA VAL A 364 -22.35 34.39 -11.95
C VAL A 364 -21.50 33.40 -12.74
N LEU A 365 -21.86 32.93 -13.94
CA LEU A 365 -20.95 32.11 -14.75
C LEU A 365 -21.35 32.17 -16.24
N PRO A 366 -20.44 32.46 -17.19
CA PRO A 366 -20.73 32.18 -18.59
C PRO A 366 -20.96 30.68 -18.72
N VAL A 367 -22.17 30.29 -19.12
CA VAL A 367 -22.47 28.91 -19.51
C VAL A 367 -21.58 28.61 -20.70
N ALA A 368 -20.44 27.97 -20.43
CA ALA A 368 -19.47 27.57 -21.44
C ALA A 368 -20.23 26.78 -22.52
N SER A 369 -20.32 27.37 -23.72
CA SER A 369 -20.96 26.74 -24.89
C SER A 369 -20.34 25.36 -25.12
N GLY A 370 -21.10 24.41 -25.67
CA GLY A 370 -20.59 23.05 -25.90
C GLY A 370 -19.25 23.04 -26.65
N VAL A 371 -19.05 24.04 -27.51
CA VAL A 371 -17.79 24.30 -28.23
C VAL A 371 -16.65 24.71 -27.29
N SER A 372 -16.86 25.63 -26.34
CA SER A 372 -15.79 26.02 -25.42
C SER A 372 -15.42 24.90 -24.44
N LYS A 373 -16.38 24.05 -24.05
CA LYS A 373 -16.10 22.81 -23.30
C LYS A 373 -15.29 21.80 -24.11
N TYR A 374 -15.52 21.72 -25.42
CA TYR A 374 -14.75 20.84 -26.30
C TYR A 374 -13.31 21.34 -26.50
N VAL A 375 -13.14 22.64 -26.76
CA VAL A 375 -11.81 23.25 -26.95
C VAL A 375 -10.96 23.16 -25.67
N THR A 376 -11.56 23.40 -24.50
CA THR A 376 -10.86 23.22 -23.22
C THR A 376 -10.47 21.76 -22.99
N ARG A 377 -11.34 20.81 -23.31
CA ARG A 377 -11.03 19.37 -23.21
C ARG A 377 -9.92 18.94 -24.17
N GLN A 378 -9.90 19.46 -25.39
CA GLN A 378 -8.82 19.26 -26.37
C GLN A 378 -7.49 19.83 -25.87
N MET A 379 -7.48 21.05 -25.33
CA MET A 379 -6.26 21.65 -24.79
C MET A 379 -5.71 20.91 -23.56
N ILE A 380 -6.58 20.41 -22.69
CA ILE A 380 -6.18 19.57 -21.55
C ILE A 380 -5.61 18.24 -22.05
N SER A 381 -6.25 17.61 -23.02
CA SER A 381 -5.78 16.33 -23.60
C SER A 381 -4.42 16.47 -24.30
N ALA A 382 -4.17 17.59 -24.96
CA ALA A 382 -2.89 17.90 -25.58
C ALA A 382 -1.77 18.18 -24.56
N ARG A 383 -2.09 18.77 -23.40
CA ARG A 383 -1.09 19.01 -22.33
C ARG A 383 -0.74 17.75 -21.54
N VAL A 384 -1.65 16.78 -21.45
CA VAL A 384 -1.44 15.53 -20.71
C VAL A 384 -0.56 14.53 -21.48
N ASN A 385 -0.39 14.69 -22.80
CA ASN A 385 0.44 13.80 -23.62
C ASN A 385 1.41 14.57 -24.55
N PRO A 386 2.51 15.16 -24.04
CA PRO A 386 3.51 15.81 -24.89
C PRO A 386 4.49 14.84 -25.59
N GLU A 387 4.44 13.53 -25.33
CA GLU A 387 5.47 12.58 -25.78
C GLU A 387 5.14 11.80 -27.06
N LYS A 388 4.19 12.27 -27.88
CA LYS A 388 3.90 11.67 -29.19
C LYS A 388 3.81 12.73 -30.29
N VAL A 389 4.93 13.38 -30.60
CA VAL A 389 5.19 14.01 -31.90
C VAL A 389 6.63 13.77 -32.28
#